data_AF-A0A523F945-F1
#
_entry.id   AF-A0A523F945-F1
#
_cell.length_a   1.000
_cell.length_b   1.000
_cell.length_c   1.000
_cell.angle_alpha   90.00
_cell.angle_beta   90.00
_cell.angle_gamma   90.00
#
_symmetry.space_group_name_H-M   'P 1'
#
loop_
_entity.id
_entity.type
_entity.pdbx_description
1 polymer ?
#
loop_
_entity_poly.entity_id
_entity_poly.type
_entity_poly.pdbx_seq_one_letter_code
_entity_poly.pdbx_strand_id
1 'polypeptide(L)'
;MMVLKITSVAVGAIALIFALSGEPAWAGAGEAGHGHGATETKADENAIEQMREVHKAHEHGHDFEAIEYMDQAELARMLAFITDVGIALPPMNSARGRAIFMEKGCIACHAVNGVGGDVGPPINAADMPEPMNAFEFAARMWRGAGAMIAMQEDEQFGGQIELSGQDIADLVAFAHDKNEQAEIEADQIPKKYRAMIE
;
A
#
# COMPACT_ATOMS: atom_id res chain seq x y z
N MET A 1 45.93 23.79 -45.70
CA MET A 1 45.14 22.59 -45.41
C MET A 1 43.69 23.01 -45.24
N MET A 2 42.83 22.35 -46.01
CA MET A 2 41.41 22.60 -46.21
C MET A 2 40.59 21.96 -45.07
N VAL A 3 39.28 22.22 -45.09
CA VAL A 3 38.18 21.52 -44.37
C VAL A 3 37.81 22.12 -42.99
N LEU A 4 36.57 22.47 -42.65
CA LEU A 4 35.30 22.74 -43.36
C LEU A 4 34.33 23.28 -42.29
N LYS A 5 33.68 24.41 -42.52
CA LYS A 5 32.45 24.79 -41.79
C LYS A 5 31.29 24.01 -42.41
N ILE A 6 30.50 23.31 -41.60
CA ILE A 6 29.14 22.87 -41.99
C ILE A 6 28.15 23.29 -40.90
N THR A 7 27.13 23.97 -41.38
CA THR A 7 25.95 24.54 -40.74
C THR A 7 24.83 23.52 -40.53
N SER A 8 24.09 23.67 -39.43
CA SER A 8 22.63 23.55 -39.24
C SER A 8 21.82 22.57 -40.12
N VAL A 9 21.12 21.60 -39.50
CA VAL A 9 19.77 21.18 -39.92
C VAL A 9 18.96 20.75 -38.69
N ALA A 10 17.79 21.38 -38.50
CA ALA A 10 16.72 20.94 -37.62
C ALA A 10 15.88 19.86 -38.32
N VAL A 11 15.53 18.78 -37.61
CA VAL A 11 14.49 17.80 -37.95
C VAL A 11 13.85 17.48 -36.60
N GLY A 12 12.58 17.77 -36.31
CA GLY A 12 11.39 17.52 -37.09
C GLY A 12 10.56 16.51 -36.29
N ALA A 13 9.56 17.00 -35.55
CA ALA A 13 8.66 16.20 -34.73
C ALA A 13 7.87 15.21 -35.58
N ILE A 14 7.75 13.96 -35.12
CA ILE A 14 6.78 12.98 -35.65
C ILE A 14 5.96 12.47 -34.47
N ALA A 15 4.74 13.00 -34.37
CA ALA A 15 3.64 12.38 -33.64
C ALA A 15 3.14 11.18 -34.46
N LEU A 16 3.05 10.00 -33.85
CA LEU A 16 2.41 8.85 -34.46
C LEU A 16 1.15 8.49 -33.65
N ILE A 17 0.02 8.77 -34.28
CA ILE A 17 -1.33 8.36 -33.90
C ILE A 17 -1.45 6.87 -34.23
N PHE A 18 -1.86 6.04 -33.25
CA PHE A 18 -2.40 4.71 -33.53
C PHE A 18 -3.83 4.64 -33.00
N ALA A 19 -4.77 4.57 -33.93
CA ALA A 19 -6.13 4.11 -33.73
C ALA A 19 -6.41 3.01 -34.77
N LEU A 20 -7.26 2.06 -34.39
CA LEU A 20 -7.99 1.08 -35.23
C LEU A 20 -7.32 -0.27 -35.52
N SER A 21 -7.59 -1.24 -34.62
CA SER A 21 -7.85 -2.65 -34.95
C SER A 21 -8.88 -3.13 -33.92
N GLY A 22 -10.16 -3.33 -34.27
CA GLY A 22 -10.62 -4.46 -35.08
C GLY A 22 -11.23 -5.49 -34.12
N GLU A 23 -12.55 -5.48 -33.95
CA GLU A 23 -13.31 -6.47 -33.17
C GLU A 23 -13.16 -7.89 -33.77
N PRO A 24 -13.32 -8.95 -32.96
CA PRO A 24 -13.96 -10.16 -33.46
C PRO A 24 -15.24 -10.50 -32.70
N ALA A 25 -16.34 -10.35 -33.44
CA ALA A 25 -17.34 -11.38 -33.70
C ALA A 25 -17.47 -12.53 -32.68
N TRP A 26 -18.54 -12.43 -31.90
CA TRP A 26 -19.42 -13.52 -31.52
C TRP A 26 -19.56 -14.58 -32.64
N ALA A 27 -19.01 -15.77 -32.45
CA ALA A 27 -19.43 -16.99 -33.13
C ALA A 27 -18.86 -18.21 -32.40
N GLY A 28 -19.73 -19.04 -31.82
CA GLY A 28 -19.33 -20.31 -31.20
C GLY A 28 -20.36 -20.88 -30.24
N ALA A 29 -21.58 -21.13 -30.70
CA ALA A 29 -22.50 -22.04 -30.01
C ALA A 29 -22.03 -23.50 -30.23
N GLY A 30 -22.01 -24.28 -29.15
CA GLY A 30 -21.77 -25.72 -29.15
C GLY A 30 -22.33 -26.36 -27.87
N GLU A 31 -23.57 -26.86 -27.96
CA GLU A 31 -24.20 -27.84 -27.05
C GLU A 31 -23.46 -29.20 -27.19
N ALA A 32 -23.47 -30.22 -26.32
CA ALA A 32 -24.14 -30.59 -25.08
C ALA A 32 -23.31 -31.72 -24.42
N GLY A 33 -23.50 -31.97 -23.12
CA GLY A 33 -23.02 -33.21 -22.49
C GLY A 33 -23.19 -33.23 -20.97
N HIS A 34 -24.32 -33.74 -20.48
CA HIS A 34 -24.61 -33.98 -19.08
C HIS A 34 -23.79 -35.14 -18.48
N GLY A 35 -23.36 -34.99 -17.23
CA GLY A 35 -22.87 -36.07 -16.37
C GLY A 35 -22.78 -35.60 -14.91
N HIS A 36 -23.68 -36.10 -14.06
CA HIS A 36 -23.84 -35.75 -12.64
C HIS A 36 -22.63 -36.10 -11.76
N GLY A 37 -22.34 -35.25 -10.78
CA GLY A 37 -21.48 -35.56 -9.65
C GLY A 37 -21.38 -34.38 -8.68
N ALA A 38 -22.09 -34.48 -7.56
CA ALA A 38 -22.16 -33.48 -6.50
C ALA A 38 -20.78 -33.08 -5.97
N THR A 39 -20.52 -31.78 -5.84
CA THR A 39 -20.11 -31.16 -4.57
C THR A 39 -20.46 -29.68 -4.66
N GLU A 40 -21.40 -29.24 -3.82
CA GLU A 40 -21.59 -27.83 -3.52
C GLU A 40 -20.29 -27.33 -2.88
N THR A 41 -19.51 -26.51 -3.59
CA THR A 41 -18.48 -25.72 -2.93
C THR A 41 -19.20 -24.62 -2.18
N LYS A 42 -19.42 -24.83 -0.88
CA LYS A 42 -19.89 -23.80 0.03
C LYS A 42 -19.05 -22.54 -0.18
N ALA A 43 -19.68 -21.50 -0.71
CA ALA A 43 -19.10 -20.17 -0.70
C ALA A 43 -18.98 -19.73 0.77
N ASP A 44 -17.77 -19.84 1.27
CA ASP A 44 -17.13 -18.88 2.18
C ASP A 44 -17.99 -18.30 3.33
N GLU A 45 -18.34 -19.15 4.29
CA GLU A 45 -18.77 -18.72 5.64
C GLU A 45 -17.61 -18.10 6.45
N ASN A 46 -16.41 -17.93 5.86
CA ASN A 46 -15.16 -17.61 6.56
C ASN A 46 -14.69 -16.17 6.33
N ALA A 47 -15.07 -15.47 5.25
CA ALA A 47 -14.61 -14.11 5.01
C ALA A 47 -15.06 -13.13 6.11
N ILE A 48 -16.29 -13.26 6.61
CA ILE A 48 -16.81 -12.39 7.68
C ILE A 48 -16.14 -12.75 9.00
N GLU A 49 -15.97 -14.03 9.33
CA GLU A 49 -15.31 -14.42 10.58
C GLU A 49 -13.82 -14.07 10.56
N GLN A 50 -13.14 -14.30 9.44
CA GLN A 50 -11.76 -13.87 9.21
C GLN A 50 -11.66 -12.35 9.29
N MET A 51 -12.62 -11.61 8.72
CA MET A 51 -12.68 -10.16 8.88
C MET A 51 -12.84 -9.78 10.35
N ARG A 52 -13.73 -10.42 11.11
CA ARG A 52 -13.87 -10.16 12.56
C ARG A 52 -12.59 -10.45 13.33
N GLU A 53 -11.93 -11.57 13.05
CA GLU A 53 -10.66 -11.94 13.69
C GLU A 53 -9.55 -10.91 13.42
N VAL A 54 -9.41 -10.41 12.17
CA VAL A 54 -8.40 -9.38 11.87
C VAL A 54 -8.73 -8.01 12.47
N HIS A 55 -10.02 -7.73 12.75
CA HIS A 55 -10.46 -6.47 13.40
C HIS A 55 -10.54 -6.57 14.94
N LYS A 56 -10.37 -7.75 15.55
CA LYS A 56 -10.36 -7.91 17.02
C LYS A 56 -9.18 -7.22 17.70
N ALA A 57 -8.11 -6.90 16.98
CA ALA A 57 -6.85 -6.42 17.56
C ALA A 57 -6.65 -4.89 17.50
N HIS A 58 -7.57 -4.12 16.92
CA HIS A 58 -7.40 -2.67 16.73
C HIS A 58 -8.66 -1.92 17.20
N GLU A 59 -8.52 -1.06 18.20
CA GLU A 59 -9.60 -0.24 18.75
C GLU A 59 -9.94 0.93 17.80
N HIS A 60 -11.04 0.82 17.07
CA HIS A 60 -11.64 1.90 16.30
C HIS A 60 -13.14 1.59 16.22
N GLY A 61 -13.95 2.61 16.52
CA GLY A 61 -15.40 2.45 16.65
C GLY A 61 -16.04 2.21 15.29
N HIS A 62 -16.35 0.95 14.98
CA HIS A 62 -17.20 0.61 13.86
C HIS A 62 -18.63 0.47 14.37
N ASP A 63 -19.50 1.37 13.92
CA ASP A 63 -20.96 1.18 14.02
C ASP A 63 -21.39 0.11 13.01
N PHE A 64 -21.19 -1.15 13.39
CA PHE A 64 -21.61 -2.30 12.60
C PHE A 64 -23.11 -2.55 12.69
N GLU A 65 -23.87 -1.82 13.51
CA GLU A 65 -25.31 -2.04 13.68
C GLU A 65 -26.03 -1.89 12.33
N ALA A 66 -25.62 -0.92 11.51
CA ALA A 66 -26.13 -0.74 10.16
C ALA A 66 -25.80 -1.92 9.22
N ILE A 67 -24.63 -2.55 9.37
CA ILE A 67 -24.21 -3.70 8.55
C ILE A 67 -24.94 -4.97 8.99
N GLU A 68 -25.26 -5.10 10.28
CA GLU A 68 -26.02 -6.24 10.82
C GLU A 68 -27.45 -6.32 10.27
N TYR A 69 -28.03 -5.18 9.86
CA TYR A 69 -29.36 -5.12 9.24
C TYR A 69 -29.34 -5.19 7.71
N MET A 70 -28.17 -5.17 7.06
CA MET A 70 -28.08 -5.31 5.60
C MET A 70 -28.29 -6.76 5.19
N ASP A 71 -29.03 -6.98 4.09
CA ASP A 71 -29.07 -8.31 3.50
C ASP A 71 -27.72 -8.63 2.82
N GLN A 72 -27.39 -9.93 2.71
CA GLN A 72 -26.09 -10.36 2.15
C GLN A 72 -25.89 -9.93 0.70
N ALA A 73 -26.96 -9.80 -0.08
CA ALA A 73 -26.89 -9.35 -1.48
C ALA A 73 -26.69 -7.83 -1.58
N GLU A 74 -27.18 -7.05 -0.63
CA GLU A 74 -26.93 -5.61 -0.49
C GLU A 74 -25.47 -5.37 -0.08
N LEU A 75 -24.96 -6.11 0.91
CA LEU A 75 -23.54 -6.04 1.32
C LEU A 75 -22.61 -6.38 0.14
N ALA A 76 -22.90 -7.47 -0.58
CA ALA A 76 -22.12 -7.87 -1.74
C ALA A 76 -22.14 -6.80 -2.86
N ARG A 77 -23.29 -6.19 -3.14
CA ARG A 77 -23.39 -5.10 -4.15
C ARG A 77 -22.63 -3.85 -3.72
N MET A 78 -22.71 -3.48 -2.45
CA MET A 78 -21.97 -2.33 -1.91
C MET A 78 -20.47 -2.55 -2.05
N LEU A 79 -19.96 -3.71 -1.62
CA LEU A 79 -18.54 -4.05 -1.72
C LEU A 79 -18.06 -4.13 -3.17
N ALA A 80 -18.89 -4.70 -4.06
CA ALA A 80 -18.58 -4.73 -5.50
C ALA A 80 -18.48 -3.32 -6.08
N PHE A 81 -19.45 -2.43 -5.79
CA PHE A 81 -19.40 -1.04 -6.24
C PHE A 81 -18.17 -0.31 -5.72
N ILE A 82 -17.88 -0.41 -4.41
CA ILE A 82 -16.72 0.21 -3.76
C ILE A 82 -15.41 -0.24 -4.43
N THR A 83 -15.30 -1.53 -4.74
CA THR A 83 -14.15 -2.11 -5.44
C THR A 83 -14.08 -1.64 -6.90
N ASP A 84 -15.20 -1.62 -7.61
CA ASP A 84 -15.30 -1.18 -9.01
C ASP A 84 -14.89 0.28 -9.20
N VAL A 85 -15.20 1.15 -8.24
CA VAL A 85 -14.75 2.55 -8.25
C VAL A 85 -13.32 2.73 -7.70
N GLY A 86 -12.61 1.64 -7.43
CA GLY A 86 -11.20 1.64 -7.04
C GLY A 86 -10.93 1.97 -5.57
N ILE A 87 -11.96 1.95 -4.72
CA ILE A 87 -11.83 2.19 -3.27
C ILE A 87 -11.66 0.84 -2.58
N ALA A 88 -10.52 0.17 -2.83
CA ALA A 88 -10.17 -1.07 -2.15
C ALA A 88 -8.98 -0.81 -1.22
N LEU A 89 -9.20 -0.96 0.09
CA LEU A 89 -8.09 -1.03 1.05
C LEU A 89 -7.59 -2.48 1.07
N PRO A 90 -6.32 -2.74 0.74
CA PRO A 90 -5.76 -4.08 0.88
C PRO A 90 -5.74 -4.50 2.35
N PRO A 91 -5.69 -5.81 2.65
CA PRO A 91 -5.58 -6.29 4.02
C PRO A 91 -4.32 -5.68 4.66
N MET A 92 -4.48 -5.09 5.84
CA MET A 92 -3.38 -4.47 6.57
C MET A 92 -2.81 -5.44 7.61
N ASN A 93 -1.49 -5.49 7.74
CA ASN A 93 -0.80 -6.31 8.72
C ASN A 93 0.26 -5.48 9.46
N SER A 94 -0.05 -5.13 10.71
CA SER A 94 0.80 -4.31 11.57
C SER A 94 2.20 -4.92 11.79
N ALA A 95 2.30 -6.22 12.06
CA ALA A 95 3.58 -6.91 12.23
C ALA A 95 4.46 -6.86 10.96
N ARG A 96 3.85 -7.02 9.78
CA ARG A 96 4.56 -6.82 8.51
C ARG A 96 4.97 -5.36 8.33
N GLY A 97 4.13 -4.42 8.75
CA GLY A 97 4.45 -2.99 8.77
C GLY A 97 5.67 -2.65 9.61
N ARG A 98 5.78 -3.23 10.83
CA ARG A 98 6.98 -3.09 11.68
C ARG A 98 8.22 -3.64 10.98
N ALA A 99 8.14 -4.83 10.37
CA ALA A 99 9.26 -5.41 9.63
C ALA A 99 9.70 -4.49 8.48
N ILE A 100 8.76 -3.97 7.68
CA ILE A 100 9.03 -3.02 6.59
C ILE A 100 9.71 -1.75 7.13
N PHE A 101 9.20 -1.19 8.24
CA PHE A 101 9.73 0.02 8.86
C PHE A 101 11.22 -0.13 9.25
N MET A 102 11.61 -1.33 9.70
CA MET A 102 12.99 -1.65 10.04
C MET A 102 13.84 -1.97 8.81
N GLU A 103 13.36 -2.85 7.92
CA GLU A 103 14.13 -3.39 6.80
C GLU A 103 14.41 -2.35 5.71
N LYS A 104 13.41 -1.51 5.42
CA LYS A 104 13.51 -0.41 4.45
C LYS A 104 14.29 0.78 5.04
N GLY A 105 14.46 0.85 6.35
CA GLY A 105 15.26 1.87 7.04
C GLY A 105 14.49 3.11 7.48
N CYS A 106 13.17 3.06 7.57
CA CYS A 106 12.35 4.17 8.06
C CYS A 106 12.78 4.60 9.47
N ILE A 107 13.10 3.63 10.34
CA ILE A 107 13.60 3.83 11.71
C ILE A 107 14.88 4.66 11.80
N ALA A 108 15.67 4.74 10.72
CA ALA A 108 16.91 5.51 10.69
C ALA A 108 16.65 7.02 10.81
N CYS A 109 15.49 7.48 10.35
CA CYS A 109 15.11 8.90 10.39
C CYS A 109 13.87 9.16 11.25
N HIS A 110 12.98 8.18 11.41
CA HIS A 110 11.72 8.32 12.12
C HIS A 110 11.70 7.47 13.39
N ALA A 111 11.75 8.11 14.55
CA ALA A 111 11.66 7.41 15.82
C ALA A 111 10.25 6.87 16.10
N VAL A 112 10.20 5.79 16.88
CA VAL A 112 8.99 5.21 17.46
C VAL A 112 9.23 5.00 18.94
N ASN A 113 8.40 5.61 19.79
CA ASN A 113 8.51 5.59 21.25
C ASN A 113 9.92 5.95 21.77
N GLY A 114 10.62 6.84 21.06
CA GLY A 114 11.99 7.28 21.40
C GLY A 114 13.10 6.35 20.90
N VAL A 115 12.79 5.28 20.16
CA VAL A 115 13.76 4.41 19.49
C VAL A 115 13.85 4.78 18.02
N GLY A 116 15.06 5.02 17.50
CA GLY A 116 15.29 5.42 16.11
C GLY A 116 15.87 6.83 15.99
N GLY A 117 15.97 7.34 14.76
CA GLY A 117 16.47 8.69 14.49
C GLY A 117 15.42 9.80 14.69
N ASP A 118 15.88 11.04 14.80
CA ASP A 118 15.06 12.23 15.11
C ASP A 118 15.01 13.26 13.96
N VAL A 119 15.48 12.87 12.77
CA VAL A 119 15.51 13.70 11.55
C VAL A 119 14.09 13.97 11.03
N GLY A 120 13.27 12.93 11.01
CA GLY A 120 11.86 12.98 10.62
C GLY A 120 10.94 13.05 11.84
N PRO A 121 9.67 13.45 11.67
CA PRO A 121 8.70 13.41 12.76
C PRO A 121 8.53 11.97 13.27
N PRO A 122 8.34 11.78 14.59
CA PRO A 122 8.15 10.45 15.16
C PRO A 122 6.84 9.83 14.66
N ILE A 123 6.82 8.49 14.59
CA ILE A 123 5.69 7.69 14.12
C ILE A 123 5.13 6.91 15.33
N ASN A 124 4.70 7.64 16.35
CA ASN A 124 4.09 7.04 17.53
C ASN A 124 2.59 6.85 17.28
N ALA A 125 2.06 5.66 17.57
CA ALA A 125 0.63 5.39 17.52
C ALA A 125 -0.17 6.28 18.49
N ALA A 126 0.44 6.75 19.57
CA ALA A 126 -0.19 7.69 20.49
C ALA A 126 -0.45 9.08 19.88
N ASP A 127 0.30 9.46 18.84
CA ASP A 127 0.22 10.77 18.17
C ASP A 127 -0.58 10.69 16.86
N MET A 128 -0.99 9.50 16.44
CA MET A 128 -1.75 9.32 15.22
C MET A 128 -3.21 9.77 15.39
N PRO A 129 -3.82 10.42 14.37
CA PRO A 129 -5.22 10.81 14.42
C PRO A 129 -6.15 9.60 14.43
N GLU A 130 -7.16 9.65 15.29
CA GLU A 130 -8.27 8.70 15.28
C GLU A 130 -9.53 9.33 14.65
N PRO A 131 -10.31 8.58 13.84
CA PRO A 131 -10.06 7.20 13.45
C PRO A 131 -8.92 7.08 12.41
N MET A 132 -8.26 5.92 12.37
CA MET A 132 -7.26 5.58 11.35
C MET A 132 -7.74 5.97 9.94
N ASN A 133 -6.90 6.72 9.22
CA ASN A 133 -7.19 7.16 7.85
C ASN A 133 -5.96 6.98 6.94
N ALA A 134 -5.97 5.89 6.16
CA ALA A 134 -4.89 5.54 5.23
C ALA A 134 -4.63 6.62 4.18
N PHE A 135 -5.67 7.32 3.71
CA PHE A 135 -5.53 8.39 2.71
C PHE A 135 -4.83 9.62 3.30
N GLU A 136 -5.18 10.01 4.53
CA GLU A 136 -4.50 11.13 5.19
C GLU A 136 -3.05 10.76 5.54
N PHE A 137 -2.79 9.52 5.96
CA PHE A 137 -1.41 9.04 6.16
C PHE A 137 -0.59 9.13 4.88
N ALA A 138 -1.11 8.62 3.76
CA ALA A 138 -0.46 8.71 2.45
C ALA A 138 -0.27 10.17 2.00
N ALA A 139 -1.25 11.04 2.25
CA ALA A 139 -1.14 12.46 1.93
C ALA A 139 -0.05 13.17 2.77
N ARG A 140 0.12 12.79 4.04
CA ARG A 140 1.22 13.28 4.89
C ARG A 140 2.58 12.84 4.36
N MET A 141 2.73 11.56 4.00
CA MET A 141 3.93 11.05 3.35
C MET A 141 4.23 11.81 2.06
N TRP A 142 3.22 12.05 1.22
CA TRP A 142 3.37 12.79 -0.03
C TRP A 142 3.85 14.22 0.18
N ARG A 143 3.31 14.93 1.19
CA ARG A 143 3.77 16.29 1.56
C ARG A 143 5.23 16.30 2.03
N GLY A 144 5.70 15.23 2.68
CA GLY A 144 7.08 15.06 3.11
C GLY A 144 8.03 14.46 2.06
N ALA A 145 7.51 13.98 0.93
CA ALA A 145 8.26 13.14 -0.01
C ALA A 145 9.53 13.80 -0.56
N GLY A 146 9.49 15.10 -0.91
CA GLY A 146 10.66 15.81 -1.44
C GLY A 146 11.83 15.84 -0.45
N ALA A 147 11.55 16.05 0.85
CA ALA A 147 12.57 16.03 1.89
C ALA A 147 13.09 14.61 2.13
N MET A 148 12.20 13.61 2.16
CA MET A 148 12.59 12.21 2.30
C MET A 148 13.49 11.76 1.14
N ILE A 149 13.13 12.07 -0.10
CA ILE A 149 13.92 11.73 -1.29
C ILE A 149 15.31 12.37 -1.22
N ALA A 150 15.40 13.67 -0.92
CA ALA A 150 16.69 14.35 -0.81
C ALA A 150 17.61 13.73 0.26
N MET A 151 17.04 13.28 1.38
CA MET A 151 17.82 12.59 2.43
C MET A 151 18.19 11.14 2.07
N GLN A 152 17.42 10.49 1.19
CA GLN A 152 17.66 9.12 0.72
C GLN A 152 18.68 9.04 -0.44
N GLU A 153 19.03 10.18 -1.05
CA GLU A 153 20.09 10.25 -2.08
C GLU A 153 21.51 10.04 -1.53
N ASP A 154 21.68 10.00 -0.20
CA ASP A 154 22.94 9.69 0.47
C ASP A 154 23.46 8.28 0.13
N GLU A 155 24.79 8.09 0.23
CA GLU A 155 25.48 6.80 0.05
C GLU A 155 24.85 5.65 0.85
N GLN A 156 24.23 5.94 2.00
CA GLN A 156 23.66 4.92 2.89
C GLN A 156 22.34 4.30 2.38
N PHE A 157 21.53 5.05 1.63
CA PHE A 157 20.27 4.57 1.04
C PHE A 157 20.40 4.32 -0.46
N GLY A 158 21.30 5.03 -1.14
CA GLY A 158 21.63 4.80 -2.55
C GLY A 158 20.48 5.12 -3.51
N GLY A 159 19.46 5.85 -3.06
CA GLY A 159 18.28 6.20 -3.83
C GLY A 159 16.98 6.09 -3.02
N GLN A 160 15.88 6.43 -3.70
CA GLN A 160 14.54 6.45 -3.11
C GLN A 160 14.12 5.06 -2.60
N ILE A 161 13.52 5.02 -1.42
CA ILE A 161 12.86 3.83 -0.88
C ILE A 161 11.59 3.55 -1.69
N GLU A 162 11.57 2.43 -2.39
CA GLU A 162 10.41 1.96 -3.13
C GLU A 162 9.43 1.20 -2.21
N LEU A 163 8.16 1.61 -2.25
CA LEU A 163 7.05 1.02 -1.51
C LEU A 163 5.91 0.66 -2.47
N SER A 164 5.41 -0.57 -2.34
CA SER A 164 4.18 -0.99 -3.00
C SER A 164 2.95 -0.47 -2.25
N GLY A 165 1.77 -0.55 -2.88
CA GLY A 165 0.50 -0.22 -2.21
C GLY A 165 0.24 -1.11 -0.98
N GLN A 166 0.69 -2.36 -1.01
CA GLN A 166 0.58 -3.25 0.14
C GLN A 166 1.51 -2.82 1.27
N ASP A 167 2.75 -2.42 0.96
CA ASP A 167 3.71 -1.95 1.98
C ASP A 167 3.15 -0.73 2.72
N ILE A 168 2.55 0.22 1.99
CA ILE A 168 1.93 1.41 2.59
C ILE A 168 0.77 1.02 3.50
N ALA A 169 -0.06 0.07 3.10
CA ALA A 169 -1.19 -0.37 3.91
C ALA A 169 -0.74 -1.02 5.24
N ASP A 170 0.34 -1.79 5.23
CA ASP A 170 0.91 -2.37 6.44
C ASP A 170 1.57 -1.33 7.32
N LEU A 171 2.28 -0.36 6.71
CA LEU A 171 2.86 0.77 7.43
C LEU A 171 1.79 1.64 8.09
N VAL A 172 0.63 1.83 7.46
CA VAL A 172 -0.52 2.52 8.07
C VAL A 172 -1.03 1.77 9.30
N ALA A 173 -1.20 0.45 9.21
CA ALA A 173 -1.60 -0.36 10.36
C ALA A 173 -0.59 -0.27 11.49
N PHE A 174 0.69 -0.48 11.19
CA PHE A 174 1.78 -0.35 12.16
C PHE A 174 1.84 1.03 12.81
N ALA A 175 1.62 2.10 12.04
CA ALA A 175 1.66 3.46 12.55
C ALA A 175 0.59 3.74 13.63
N HIS A 176 -0.53 3.01 13.65
CA HIS A 176 -1.61 3.17 14.63
C HIS A 176 -1.65 2.05 15.68
N ASP A 177 -0.75 1.07 15.63
CA ASP A 177 -0.76 -0.08 16.52
C ASP A 177 0.23 0.10 17.68
N LYS A 178 -0.31 0.47 18.85
CA LYS A 178 0.49 0.66 20.08
C LYS A 178 1.16 -0.64 20.55
N ASN A 179 0.51 -1.79 20.36
CA ASN A 179 1.03 -3.07 20.83
C ASN A 179 2.21 -3.48 19.97
N GLU A 180 2.07 -3.39 18.64
CA GLU A 180 3.17 -3.73 17.74
C GLU A 180 4.35 -2.74 17.88
N GLN A 181 4.08 -1.46 18.11
CA GLN A 181 5.15 -0.48 18.37
C GLN A 181 5.87 -0.69 19.70
N ALA A 182 5.25 -1.34 20.68
CA ALA A 182 5.90 -1.68 21.95
C ALA A 182 6.94 -2.81 21.79
N GLU A 183 6.90 -3.56 20.68
CA GLU A 183 7.86 -4.63 20.36
C GLU A 183 9.15 -4.11 19.70
N ILE A 184 9.28 -2.79 19.50
CA ILE A 184 10.47 -2.18 18.92
C ILE A 184 11.54 -2.00 19.97
N GLU A 185 12.70 -2.59 19.68
CA GLU A 185 13.88 -2.48 20.52
C GLU A 185 15.07 -1.95 19.70
N ALA A 186 15.94 -1.17 20.34
CA ALA A 186 17.09 -0.55 19.66
C ALA A 186 18.07 -1.57 19.06
N ASP A 187 18.14 -2.78 19.62
CA ASP A 187 19.03 -3.84 19.13
C ASP A 187 18.54 -4.48 17.81
N GLN A 188 17.24 -4.38 17.51
CA GLN A 188 16.62 -4.84 16.28
C GLN A 188 16.98 -3.96 15.07
N ILE A 189 17.45 -2.73 15.30
CA ILE A 189 17.82 -1.80 14.23
C ILE A 189 18.95 -2.43 13.37
N PRO A 190 18.75 -2.59 12.05
CA PRO A 190 19.75 -3.17 11.18
C PRO A 190 21.08 -2.40 11.24
N LYS A 191 22.20 -3.13 11.31
CA LYS A 191 23.55 -2.54 11.48
C LYS A 191 23.87 -1.44 10.46
N LYS A 192 23.38 -1.58 9.22
CA LYS A 192 23.58 -0.58 8.15
C LYS A 192 23.01 0.81 8.46
N TYR A 193 22.05 0.91 9.38
CA TYR A 193 21.37 2.15 9.73
C TYR A 193 21.81 2.72 11.09
N ARG A 194 22.53 1.95 11.91
CA ARG A 194 22.88 2.38 13.29
C ARG A 194 23.73 3.65 13.31
N ALA A 195 24.67 3.79 12.38
CA ALA A 195 25.51 4.98 12.26
C ALA A 195 24.73 6.26 11.89
N MET A 196 23.47 6.15 11.49
CA MET A 196 22.62 7.29 11.15
C MET A 196 21.80 7.80 12.36
N ILE A 197 21.82 7.07 13.47
CA ILE A 197 21.00 7.33 14.67
C ILE A 197 21.87 7.86 15.82
N GLU A 198 23.20 7.82 15.68
CA GLU A 198 24.19 8.35 16.62
C GLU A 198 24.40 9.87 16.45
#